data_AF-A0A6L6AC67-F1
#
_entry.id   AF-A0A6L6AC67-F1
#
_cell.length_a   1.000
_cell.length_b   1.000
_cell.length_c   1.000
_cell.angle_alpha   90.00
_cell.angle_beta   90.00
_cell.angle_gamma   90.00
#
_symmetry.space_group_name_H-M   'P 1'
#
loop_
_entity.id
_entity.type
_entity.pdbx_description
1 polymer ?
#
loop_
_entity_poly.entity_id
_entity_poly.type
_entity_poly.pdbx_seq_one_letter_code
_entity_poly.pdbx_strand_id
1 'polypeptide(L)' 'MSIHTLEVLVENEPGVLARVSGLFARRAYNIDTLVVGPTANPEISK' A
#
# COMPACT_ATOMS: atom_id res chain seq x y z
N MET A 1 -16.71 7.53 12.88
CA MET A 1 -15.27 7.32 12.60
C MET A 1 -14.97 7.98 11.27
N SER A 2 -13.83 8.68 11.15
CA SER A 2 -13.40 9.29 9.88
C SER A 2 -12.60 8.27 9.08
N ILE A 3 -12.93 8.08 7.81
CA ILE A 3 -12.13 7.28 6.88
C ILE A 3 -11.06 8.19 6.28
N HIS A 4 -9.83 7.70 6.22
CA HIS A 4 -8.71 8.41 5.59
C HIS A 4 -8.20 7.58 4.41
N THR A 5 -8.10 8.21 3.24
CA THR A 5 -7.56 7.59 2.03
C THR A 5 -6.13 8.07 1.81
N LEU A 6 -5.22 7.13 1.55
CA LEU A 6 -3.82 7.42 1.26
C LEU A 6 -3.52 6.93 -0.15
N GLU A 7 -2.78 7.74 -0.90
CA GLU A 7 -2.19 7.35 -2.18
C GLU A 7 -0.67 7.33 -2.00
N VAL A 8 -0.03 6.24 -2.41
CA VAL A 8 1.40 6.03 -2.16
C VAL A 8 2.04 5.44 -3.41
N LEU A 9 3.18 5.98 -3.82
CA LEU A 9 4.02 5.37 -4.85
C LEU A 9 5.07 4.49 -4.17
N VAL A 10 5.24 3.28 -4.67
CA VAL A 10 6.19 2.30 -4.13
C VAL A 10 6.99 1.66 -5.26
N GLU A 11 8.23 1.26 -4.96
CA GLU A 11 9.03 0.44 -5.87
C GLU A 11 8.33 -0.90 -6.11
N ASN A 12 8.23 -1.31 -7.38
CA ASN A 12 7.55 -2.52 -7.81
C ASN A 12 8.45 -3.76 -7.62
N GLU A 13 8.70 -4.10 -6.36
CA GLU A 13 9.55 -5.24 -5.99
C GLU A 13 8.77 -6.35 -5.26
N PRO A 14 9.20 -7.62 -5.38
CA PRO A 14 8.62 -8.72 -4.64
C PRO A 14 8.56 -8.44 -3.13
N GLY A 15 7.36 -8.57 -2.54
CA GLY A 15 7.14 -8.37 -1.12
C GLY A 15 6.71 -6.96 -0.70
N VAL A 16 6.63 -6.00 -1.63
CA VAL A 16 6.16 -4.63 -1.33
C VAL A 16 4.77 -4.60 -0.68
N LEU A 17 3.83 -5.41 -1.17
CA LEU A 17 2.48 -5.51 -0.60
C LEU A 17 2.50 -5.96 0.87
N ALA A 18 3.28 -6.99 1.20
CA ALA A 18 3.41 -7.51 2.56
C ALA A 18 4.11 -6.49 3.49
N ARG A 19 5.08 -5.75 2.97
CA ARG A 19 5.78 -4.67 3.69
C ARG A 19 4.82 -3.54 4.05
N VAL A 20 4.01 -3.09 3.07
CA VAL A 20 3.03 -2.02 3.28
C VAL A 20 1.92 -2.46 4.24
N SER A 21 1.25 -3.59 3.98
CA SER A 21 0.18 -4.07 4.86
C SER A 21 0.67 -4.38 6.28
N GLY A 22 1.88 -4.93 6.40
CA GLY A 22 2.54 -5.18 7.68
C GLY A 22 2.84 -3.90 8.49
N LEU A 23 3.11 -2.78 7.83
CA LEU A 23 3.36 -1.49 8.49
C LEU A 23 2.14 -0.98 9.26
N PHE A 24 0.94 -1.15 8.68
CA PHE A 24 -0.34 -0.79 9.31
C PHE A 24 -0.71 -1.80 10.40
N ALA A 25 -0.54 -3.11 10.13
CA ALA A 25 -0.82 -4.16 11.11
C ALA A 25 0.00 -3.98 12.41
N ARG A 26 1.31 -3.66 12.30
CA ARG A 26 2.20 -3.40 13.44
C ARG A 26 1.77 -2.20 14.30
N ARG A 27 0.97 -1.29 13.76
CA ARG A 27 0.43 -0.11 14.47
C ARG A 27 -1.02 -0.29 14.90
N ALA A 28 -1.58 -1.49 14.75
CA ALA A 28 -2.98 -1.79 15.01
C ALA A 28 -3.95 -0.88 14.23
N TYR A 29 -3.58 -0.47 13.01
CA TYR A 29 -4.48 0.25 12.12
C TYR A 29 -5.31 -0.73 11.29
N ASN A 30 -6.62 -0.53 11.30
CA ASN A 30 -7.53 -1.25 10.40
C ASN A 30 -7.39 -0.68 8.98
N ILE A 31 -7.33 -1.58 8.00
CA ILE A 31 -7.38 -1.24 6.58
C ILE A 31 -8.75 -1.66 6.07
N ASP A 32 -9.53 -0.71 5.58
CA ASP A 32 -10.86 -0.99 5.01
C ASP A 32 -10.73 -1.52 3.58
N THR A 33 -9.88 -0.89 2.77
CA THR A 33 -9.56 -1.30 1.40
C THR A 33 -8.08 -1.07 1.11
N LEU A 34 -7.46 -1.97 0.35
CA LEU A 34 -6.12 -1.82 -0.19
C LEU A 34 -6.10 -2.32 -1.63
N VAL A 35 -5.65 -1.47 -2.55
CA VAL A 35 -5.47 -1.79 -3.96
C VAL A 35 -4.02 -1.46 -4.31
N VAL A 36 -3.41 -2.30 -5.14
CA VAL A 36 -2.07 -2.06 -5.68
C VAL A 36 -2.05 -2.47 -7.14
N GLY A 37 -1.42 -1.66 -7.99
CA GLY A 37 -1.24 -1.97 -9.40
C GLY A 37 -0.03 -1.25 -10.01
N PRO A 38 0.44 -1.73 -11.17
CA PRO A 38 1.51 -1.07 -11.90
C PRO A 38 1.05 0.30 -12.39
N THR A 39 1.98 1.26 -12.43
CA THR A 39 1.75 2.57 -13.04
C THR A 39 2.20 2.59 -14.50
N ALA A 40 2.22 3.76 -15.13
CA ALA A 40 2.84 3.94 -16.45
C ALA A 40 4.35 3.65 -16.43
N ASN A 41 5.01 3.78 -15.27
CA ASN A 41 6.38 3.31 -15.07
C ASN A 41 6.33 1.90 -14.46
N PRO A 42 6.81 0.84 -15.14
CA PRO A 42 6.73 -0.53 -14.63
C PRO A 42 7.52 -0.77 -13.34
N GLU A 43 8.50 0.09 -13.04
CA GLU A 43 9.30 0.03 -11.81
C GLU A 43 8.54 0.62 -10.59
N ILE A 44 7.39 1.25 -10.80
CA ILE A 44 6.61 1.93 -9.77
C ILE A 44 5.18 1.39 -9.75
N SER A 45 4.72 1.05 -8.54
CA SER A 45 3.34 0.67 -8.25
C SER A 45 2.63 1.75 -7.44
N LYS A 46 1.30 1.78 -7.54
CA LYS A 46 0.40 2.70 -6.83
C LYS A 46 -0.75 1.93 -6.20
#